data_AF-A0A9R0RZ89-F1
#
_entry.id   AF-A0A9R0RZ89-F1
#
_cell.length_a   1.000
_cell.length_b   1.000
_cell.length_c   1.000
_cell.angle_alpha   90.00
_cell.angle_beta   90.00
_cell.angle_gamma   90.00
#
_symmetry.space_group_name_H-M   'P 1'
#
loop_
_entity.id
_entity.type
_entity.pdbx_description
1 polymer ?
#
loop_
_entity_poly.entity_id
_entity_poly.type
_entity_poly.pdbx_seq_one_letter_code
_entity_poly.pdbx_strand_id
1 'polypeptide(L)'
;MNKQAYVGFASDINAVVVVFRGTQENSIQNWIEDLLWKQLDLDYPGMPEAMVHRGFYSAYHNTTIRDGIVSGIQKTQKLHGDVPIMVTGHSMGAAMASFCALDLVVNYGLDDVKLMTFGQPRVGNAAFASYFKRYLPHAIRVTNANDIVPHLPPYFSFFPQKTYHHFPREVWVHDVGLGSLVYTVEQICDDSGEDPACSRSVSGNSIQDHITYLGVSMHAEAWSSCRIVMDYAELRYKMDLHGNVVLSKQQQQSGLSNERRRHSAQ
;
A
#
# COMPACT_ATOMS: atom_id res chain seq x y z
N MET A 1 -7.07 -1.27 -20.85
CA MET A 1 -6.15 -0.78 -19.80
C MET A 1 -5.02 -1.79 -19.63
N ASN A 2 -3.76 -1.37 -19.70
CA ASN A 2 -2.61 -2.25 -19.56
C ASN A 2 -2.26 -2.39 -18.06
N LYS A 3 -2.63 -3.52 -17.46
CA LYS A 3 -2.32 -3.82 -16.05
C LYS A 3 -0.87 -4.32 -16.00
N GLN A 4 -0.11 -3.90 -14.98
CA GLN A 4 1.31 -4.24 -14.88
C GLN A 4 1.65 -4.67 -13.47
N ALA A 5 2.46 -5.72 -13.37
CA ALA A 5 3.06 -6.17 -12.13
C ALA A 5 4.51 -6.62 -12.41
N TYR A 6 5.36 -6.52 -11.40
CA TYR A 6 6.75 -6.93 -11.44
C TYR A 6 7.02 -7.91 -10.30
N VAL A 7 7.87 -8.90 -10.56
CA VAL A 7 8.36 -9.83 -9.53
C VAL A 7 9.88 -9.81 -9.57
N GLY A 8 10.51 -9.66 -8.41
CA GLY A 8 11.96 -9.65 -8.30
C GLY A 8 12.43 -10.04 -6.91
N PHE A 9 13.74 -10.21 -6.74
CA PHE A 9 14.36 -10.42 -5.43
C PHE A 9 14.95 -9.10 -4.92
N ALA A 10 14.61 -8.74 -3.69
CA ALA A 10 15.16 -7.60 -2.99
C ALA A 10 16.13 -8.12 -1.91
N SER A 11 17.42 -7.90 -2.10
CA SER A 11 18.49 -8.45 -1.25
C SER A 11 18.61 -7.75 0.11
N ASP A 12 18.20 -6.49 0.17
CA ASP A 12 18.18 -5.62 1.35
C ASP A 12 17.15 -6.05 2.39
N ILE A 13 15.99 -6.53 1.96
CA ILE A 13 14.95 -7.12 2.82
C ILE A 13 14.91 -8.66 2.74
N ASN A 14 15.79 -9.26 1.93
CA ASN A 14 15.87 -10.70 1.68
C ASN A 14 14.51 -11.34 1.38
N ALA A 15 13.80 -10.81 0.38
CA ALA A 15 12.44 -11.23 0.05
C ALA A 15 12.19 -11.24 -1.47
N VAL A 16 11.25 -12.08 -1.91
CA VAL A 16 10.62 -11.91 -3.23
C VAL A 16 9.63 -10.76 -3.13
N VAL A 17 9.76 -9.75 -3.99
CA VAL A 17 8.87 -8.59 -4.03
C VAL A 17 7.97 -8.69 -5.26
N VAL A 18 6.67 -8.57 -5.03
CA VAL A 18 5.62 -8.45 -6.05
C VAL A 18 5.06 -7.04 -5.99
N VAL A 19 5.22 -6.27 -7.06
CA VAL A 19 4.77 -4.87 -7.13
C VAL A 19 3.71 -4.71 -8.20
N PHE A 20 2.56 -4.12 -7.85
CA PHE A 20 1.50 -3.77 -8.78
C PHE A 20 1.49 -2.28 -9.08
N ARG A 21 1.44 -1.92 -10.37
CA ARG A 21 1.32 -0.54 -10.81
C ARG A 21 -0.11 -0.03 -10.61
N GLY A 22 -0.24 1.20 -10.11
CA GLY A 22 -1.49 1.96 -10.08
C GLY A 22 -1.96 2.47 -11.45
N THR A 23 -2.97 3.33 -11.42
CA THR A 23 -3.50 4.00 -12.62
C THR A 23 -2.55 5.08 -13.12
N GLN A 24 -2.54 5.37 -14.42
CA GLN A 24 -1.81 6.52 -14.96
C GLN A 24 -2.44 7.83 -14.47
N GLU A 25 -1.63 8.85 -14.18
CA GLU A 25 -2.13 10.09 -13.58
C GLU A 25 -3.26 10.76 -14.36
N ASN A 26 -3.12 10.87 -15.67
CA ASN A 26 -4.15 11.46 -16.56
C ASN A 26 -5.46 10.67 -16.56
N SER A 27 -5.53 9.54 -15.85
CA SER A 27 -6.72 8.68 -15.71
C SER A 27 -7.11 8.45 -14.25
N ILE A 28 -6.40 9.01 -13.26
CA ILE A 28 -6.73 8.85 -11.84
C ILE A 28 -8.10 9.44 -11.53
N GLN A 29 -8.43 10.62 -12.06
CA GLN A 29 -9.72 11.27 -11.89
C GLN A 29 -10.87 10.38 -12.41
N ASN A 30 -10.74 9.88 -13.64
CA ASN A 30 -11.73 8.98 -14.24
C ASN A 30 -11.92 7.70 -13.41
N TRP A 31 -10.84 7.18 -12.85
CA TRP A 31 -10.90 5.97 -12.02
C TRP A 31 -11.53 6.24 -10.65
N ILE A 32 -11.25 7.41 -10.05
CA ILE A 32 -11.92 7.88 -8.83
C ILE A 32 -13.43 8.02 -9.06
N GLU A 33 -13.83 8.62 -10.19
CA GLU A 33 -15.23 8.72 -10.58
C GLU A 33 -15.86 7.33 -10.70
N ASP A 34 -15.20 6.40 -11.40
CA ASP A 34 -15.67 5.02 -11.52
C ASP A 34 -15.90 4.35 -10.15
N LEU A 35 -15.03 4.56 -9.17
CA LEU A 35 -15.17 3.99 -7.82
C LEU A 35 -16.25 4.66 -6.97
N LEU A 36 -16.56 5.92 -7.21
CA LEU A 36 -17.68 6.58 -6.57
C LEU A 36 -19.01 5.91 -6.97
N TRP A 37 -19.15 5.55 -8.25
CA TRP A 37 -20.40 5.07 -8.82
C TRP A 37 -20.56 3.55 -8.84
N LYS A 38 -19.47 2.77 -8.84
CA LYS A 38 -19.50 1.30 -8.87
C LYS A 38 -19.34 0.73 -7.46
N GLN A 39 -20.41 0.13 -6.94
CA GLN A 39 -20.45 -0.45 -5.59
C GLN A 39 -20.87 -1.93 -5.59
N LEU A 40 -20.37 -2.68 -4.59
CA LEU A 40 -20.46 -4.13 -4.29
C LEU A 40 -21.25 -4.96 -5.30
N ASP A 41 -20.54 -5.69 -6.15
CA ASP A 41 -21.16 -6.35 -7.30
C ASP A 41 -20.64 -7.77 -7.61
N LEU A 42 -19.83 -8.38 -6.72
CA LEU A 42 -19.37 -9.75 -6.92
C LEU A 42 -19.23 -10.52 -5.59
N ASP A 43 -19.83 -11.71 -5.53
CA ASP A 43 -19.60 -12.66 -4.43
C ASP A 43 -18.20 -13.27 -4.53
N TYR A 44 -17.49 -13.32 -3.40
CA TYR A 44 -16.16 -13.93 -3.35
C TYR A 44 -16.28 -15.47 -3.34
N PRO A 45 -15.61 -16.19 -4.25
CA PRO A 45 -15.78 -17.63 -4.38
C PRO A 45 -15.45 -18.40 -3.10
N GLY A 46 -16.31 -19.35 -2.75
CA GLY A 46 -16.10 -20.23 -1.59
C GLY A 46 -16.28 -19.54 -0.24
N MET A 47 -16.78 -18.30 -0.22
CA MET A 47 -16.99 -17.55 1.01
C MET A 47 -18.39 -16.94 1.10
N PRO A 48 -19.28 -17.51 1.93
CA PRO A 48 -20.60 -16.94 2.17
C PRO A 48 -20.51 -15.48 2.65
N GLU A 49 -21.42 -14.64 2.14
CA GLU A 49 -21.60 -13.23 2.49
C GLU A 49 -20.43 -12.29 2.14
N ALA A 50 -19.27 -12.80 1.76
CA ALA A 50 -18.16 -11.98 1.33
C ALA A 50 -18.40 -11.46 -0.09
N MET A 51 -18.39 -10.13 -0.22
CA MET A 51 -18.55 -9.44 -1.49
C MET A 51 -17.36 -8.54 -1.74
N VAL A 52 -16.98 -8.39 -3.01
CA VAL A 52 -15.81 -7.63 -3.46
C VAL A 52 -16.16 -6.71 -4.63
N HIS A 53 -15.31 -5.71 -4.87
CA HIS A 53 -15.41 -4.88 -6.07
C HIS A 53 -14.99 -5.68 -7.31
N ARG A 54 -15.93 -5.97 -8.21
CA ARG A 54 -15.71 -6.78 -9.43
C ARG A 54 -14.58 -6.26 -10.29
N GLY A 55 -14.44 -4.94 -10.39
CA GLY A 55 -13.38 -4.31 -11.18
C GLY A 55 -11.99 -4.68 -10.67
N PHE A 56 -11.78 -4.71 -9.35
CA PHE A 56 -10.49 -5.07 -8.75
C PHE A 56 -10.26 -6.58 -8.78
N TYR A 57 -11.30 -7.34 -8.43
CA TYR A 57 -11.25 -8.80 -8.50
C TYR A 57 -10.87 -9.26 -9.91
N SER A 58 -11.55 -8.73 -10.94
CA SER A 58 -11.28 -9.05 -12.35
C SER A 58 -9.96 -8.47 -12.84
N ALA A 59 -9.47 -7.38 -12.22
CA ALA A 59 -8.16 -6.83 -12.56
C ALA A 59 -7.04 -7.84 -12.24
N TYR A 60 -7.15 -8.55 -11.13
CA TYR A 60 -6.20 -9.58 -10.74
C TYR A 60 -6.54 -10.96 -11.35
N HIS A 61 -7.72 -11.52 -11.03
CA HIS A 61 -8.05 -12.93 -11.32
C HIS A 61 -8.30 -13.24 -12.80
N ASN A 62 -8.86 -12.30 -13.55
CA ASN A 62 -9.27 -12.55 -14.95
C ASN A 62 -8.20 -12.08 -15.94
N THR A 63 -6.93 -12.30 -15.61
CA THR A 63 -5.79 -11.87 -16.43
C THR A 63 -4.64 -12.87 -16.37
N THR A 64 -3.76 -12.83 -17.37
CA THR A 64 -2.51 -13.61 -17.41
C THR A 64 -1.47 -13.16 -16.37
N ILE A 65 -1.70 -12.03 -15.68
CA ILE A 65 -0.78 -11.50 -14.66
C ILE A 65 -0.69 -12.46 -13.48
N ARG A 66 -1.80 -13.07 -13.07
CA ARG A 66 -1.84 -14.03 -11.96
C ARG A 66 -0.84 -15.18 -12.18
N ASP A 67 -0.91 -15.83 -13.34
CA ASP A 67 -0.01 -16.93 -13.70
C ASP A 67 1.45 -16.46 -13.84
N GLY A 68 1.65 -15.27 -14.42
CA GLY A 68 2.97 -14.65 -14.54
C GLY A 68 3.62 -14.36 -13.19
N ILE A 69 2.85 -13.89 -12.20
CA ILE A 69 3.33 -13.63 -10.84
C ILE A 69 3.76 -14.93 -10.16
N VAL A 70 2.89 -15.94 -10.17
CA VAL A 70 3.20 -17.23 -9.54
C VAL A 70 4.44 -17.86 -10.17
N SER A 71 4.55 -17.83 -11.50
CA SER A 71 5.75 -18.30 -12.20
C SER A 71 7.00 -17.49 -11.81
N GLY A 72 6.88 -16.16 -11.68
CA GLY A 72 7.96 -15.28 -11.25
C GLY A 72 8.43 -15.57 -9.83
N ILE A 73 7.51 -15.78 -8.90
CA ILE A 73 7.81 -16.13 -7.50
C ILE A 73 8.57 -17.46 -7.47
N GLN A 74 8.04 -18.50 -8.12
CA GLN A 74 8.66 -19.83 -8.15
C GLN A 74 10.07 -19.79 -8.77
N LYS A 75 10.27 -19.02 -9.84
CA LYS A 75 11.61 -18.84 -10.45
C LYS A 75 12.57 -18.15 -9.49
N THR A 76 12.09 -17.14 -8.77
CA THR A 76 12.91 -16.37 -7.83
C THR A 76 13.29 -17.22 -6.62
N GLN A 77 12.34 -17.96 -6.03
CA GLN A 77 12.60 -18.87 -4.91
C GLN A 77 13.54 -20.03 -5.30
N LYS A 78 13.48 -20.54 -6.53
CA LYS A 78 14.47 -21.52 -7.02
C LYS A 78 15.90 -20.98 -7.03
N LEU A 79 16.08 -19.67 -7.20
CA LEU A 79 17.40 -19.03 -7.24
C LEU A 79 17.89 -18.56 -5.87
N HIS A 80 16.96 -18.17 -4.99
CA HIS A 80 17.28 -17.49 -3.73
C HIS A 80 16.83 -18.25 -2.47
N GLY A 81 16.19 -19.41 -2.61
CA GLY A 81 15.60 -20.20 -1.54
C GLY A 81 14.18 -19.79 -1.18
N ASP A 82 13.59 -20.48 -0.21
CA ASP A 82 12.26 -20.19 0.33
C ASP A 82 12.33 -18.96 1.27
N VAL A 83 12.43 -17.79 0.64
CA VAL A 83 12.41 -16.48 1.31
C VAL A 83 11.00 -15.91 1.39
N PRO A 84 10.72 -14.98 2.32
CA PRO A 84 9.42 -14.33 2.46
C PRO A 84 8.97 -13.62 1.17
N ILE A 85 7.66 -13.46 1.01
CA ILE A 85 7.07 -12.77 -0.14
C ILE A 85 6.47 -11.45 0.33
N MET A 86 6.95 -10.32 -0.19
CA MET A 86 6.38 -9.00 0.03
C MET A 86 5.54 -8.58 -1.18
N VAL A 87 4.24 -8.37 -0.97
CA VAL A 87 3.33 -7.85 -1.99
C VAL A 87 3.04 -6.38 -1.70
N THR A 88 3.13 -5.54 -2.72
CA THR A 88 2.86 -4.11 -2.59
C THR A 88 2.25 -3.51 -3.84
N GLY A 89 1.68 -2.33 -3.68
CA GLY A 89 1.10 -1.54 -4.76
C GLY A 89 0.58 -0.21 -4.25
N HIS A 90 0.37 0.71 -5.19
CA HIS A 90 -0.22 2.02 -4.95
C HIS A 90 -1.55 2.15 -5.69
N SER A 91 -2.53 2.85 -5.12
CA SER A 91 -3.81 3.16 -5.78
C SER A 91 -4.57 1.89 -6.24
N MET A 92 -4.97 1.80 -7.51
CA MET A 92 -5.53 0.57 -8.10
C MET A 92 -4.60 -0.64 -7.92
N GLY A 93 -3.28 -0.43 -7.98
CA GLY A 93 -2.28 -1.47 -7.77
C GLY A 93 -2.34 -2.03 -6.35
N ALA A 94 -2.64 -1.20 -5.35
CA ALA A 94 -2.84 -1.65 -3.98
C ALA A 94 -4.06 -2.58 -3.84
N ALA A 95 -5.14 -2.30 -4.57
CA ALA A 95 -6.30 -3.19 -4.60
C ALA A 95 -5.95 -4.56 -5.21
N MET A 96 -5.20 -4.57 -6.32
CA MET A 96 -4.71 -5.81 -6.94
C MET A 96 -3.73 -6.56 -6.04
N ALA A 97 -2.82 -5.85 -5.37
CA ALA A 97 -1.88 -6.40 -4.40
C ALA A 97 -2.60 -7.12 -3.25
N SER A 98 -3.74 -6.58 -2.79
CA SER A 98 -4.57 -7.21 -1.76
C SER A 98 -5.11 -8.57 -2.21
N PHE A 99 -5.69 -8.63 -3.42
CA PHE A 99 -6.18 -9.91 -3.96
C PHE A 99 -5.05 -10.89 -4.21
N CYS A 100 -3.89 -10.40 -4.70
CA CYS A 100 -2.73 -11.24 -4.92
C CYS A 100 -2.22 -11.88 -3.62
N ALA A 101 -1.99 -11.08 -2.58
CA ALA A 101 -1.51 -11.60 -1.30
C ALA A 101 -2.46 -12.66 -0.73
N LEU A 102 -3.77 -12.41 -0.77
CA LEU A 102 -4.76 -13.36 -0.27
C LEU A 102 -4.79 -14.65 -1.10
N ASP A 103 -4.71 -14.53 -2.42
CA ASP A 103 -4.71 -15.67 -3.35
C ASP A 103 -3.47 -16.55 -3.20
N LEU A 104 -2.28 -15.96 -3.00
CA LEU A 104 -1.05 -16.69 -2.73
C LEU A 104 -1.18 -17.57 -1.47
N VAL A 105 -1.80 -17.04 -0.41
CA VAL A 105 -2.03 -17.80 0.83
C VAL A 105 -3.12 -18.86 0.65
N VAL A 106 -4.30 -18.46 0.14
CA VAL A 106 -5.49 -19.31 0.14
C VAL A 106 -5.46 -20.38 -0.94
N ASN A 107 -5.01 -20.04 -2.15
CA ASN A 107 -5.10 -20.93 -3.31
C ASN A 107 -3.77 -21.58 -3.70
N TYR A 108 -2.64 -20.94 -3.38
CA TYR A 108 -1.30 -21.49 -3.66
C TYR A 108 -0.61 -22.06 -2.42
N GLY A 109 -1.19 -21.88 -1.23
CA GLY A 109 -0.65 -22.42 0.02
C GLY A 109 0.74 -21.87 0.35
N LEU A 110 1.05 -20.65 -0.08
CA LEU A 110 2.33 -20.01 0.25
C LEU A 110 2.26 -19.43 1.66
N ASP A 111 3.24 -19.85 2.46
CA ASP A 111 3.46 -19.32 3.79
C ASP A 111 4.33 -18.05 3.73
N ASP A 112 4.26 -17.22 4.78
CA ASP A 112 5.04 -15.98 4.94
C ASP A 112 4.88 -14.92 3.83
N VAL A 113 3.63 -14.71 3.42
CA VAL A 113 3.22 -13.59 2.56
C VAL A 113 2.94 -12.36 3.41
N LYS A 114 3.60 -11.23 3.10
CA LYS A 114 3.37 -9.90 3.66
C LYS A 114 2.71 -9.00 2.64
N LEU A 115 1.88 -8.09 3.12
CA LEU A 115 1.22 -7.08 2.30
C LEU A 115 1.45 -5.70 2.91
N MET A 116 1.97 -4.77 2.11
CA MET A 116 2.02 -3.36 2.46
C MET A 116 1.54 -2.54 1.26
N THR A 117 0.51 -1.72 1.44
CA THR A 117 -0.08 -0.94 0.36
C THR A 117 -0.11 0.55 0.65
N PHE A 118 -0.22 1.36 -0.41
CA PHE A 118 -0.25 2.82 -0.33
C PHE A 118 -1.48 3.35 -1.07
N GLY A 119 -2.29 4.18 -0.41
CA GLY A 119 -3.49 4.78 -1.03
C GLY A 119 -4.48 3.73 -1.52
N GLN A 120 -4.65 2.66 -0.76
CA GLN A 120 -5.50 1.54 -1.15
C GLN A 120 -6.98 1.92 -1.03
N PRO A 121 -7.81 1.73 -2.08
CA PRO A 121 -9.27 1.81 -1.95
C PRO A 121 -9.82 0.63 -1.15
N ARG A 122 -11.05 0.72 -0.68
CA ARG A 122 -11.75 -0.44 -0.11
C ARG A 122 -12.01 -1.48 -1.21
N VAL A 123 -11.82 -2.76 -0.89
CA VAL A 123 -11.86 -3.85 -1.88
C VAL A 123 -13.03 -4.81 -1.72
N GLY A 124 -13.63 -4.89 -0.52
CA GLY A 124 -14.79 -5.72 -0.25
C GLY A 124 -15.60 -5.25 0.95
N ASN A 125 -16.60 -6.02 1.35
CA ASN A 125 -17.46 -5.73 2.50
C ASN A 125 -16.85 -6.24 3.83
N ALA A 126 -17.57 -6.06 4.95
CA ALA A 126 -17.12 -6.46 6.29
C ALA A 126 -16.80 -7.97 6.40
N ALA A 127 -17.58 -8.83 5.73
CA ALA A 127 -17.33 -10.27 5.70
C ALA A 127 -16.00 -10.59 4.99
N PHE A 128 -15.73 -9.95 3.85
CA PHE A 128 -14.45 -10.07 3.15
C PHE A 128 -13.28 -9.49 3.98
N ALA A 129 -13.46 -8.35 4.65
CA ALA A 129 -12.42 -7.78 5.52
C ALA A 129 -12.06 -8.71 6.69
N SER A 130 -13.07 -9.35 7.29
CA SER A 130 -12.88 -10.34 8.36
C SER A 130 -12.16 -11.60 7.86
N TYR A 131 -12.49 -12.06 6.65
CA TYR A 131 -11.74 -13.11 5.98
C TYR A 131 -10.28 -12.75 5.80
N PHE A 132 -10.05 -11.56 5.24
CA PHE A 132 -8.73 -11.08 4.91
C PHE A 132 -7.83 -11.06 6.15
N LYS A 133 -8.35 -10.51 7.27
CA LYS A 133 -7.66 -10.50 8.58
C LYS A 133 -7.23 -11.90 9.03
N ARG A 134 -8.01 -12.93 8.75
CA ARG A 134 -7.70 -14.31 9.16
C ARG A 134 -6.45 -14.87 8.48
N TYR A 135 -6.26 -14.56 7.19
CA TYR A 135 -5.14 -15.10 6.40
C TYR A 135 -3.93 -14.16 6.37
N LEU A 136 -4.17 -12.85 6.48
CA LEU A 136 -3.16 -11.80 6.43
C LEU A 136 -3.31 -10.83 7.62
N PRO A 137 -3.13 -11.30 8.87
CA PRO A 137 -3.36 -10.48 10.07
C PRO A 137 -2.37 -9.31 10.22
N HIS A 138 -1.25 -9.36 9.50
CA HIS A 138 -0.18 -8.36 9.52
C HIS A 138 -0.13 -7.52 8.24
N ALA A 139 -1.17 -7.55 7.40
CA ALA A 139 -1.26 -6.64 6.26
C ALA A 139 -1.30 -5.19 6.73
N ILE A 140 -0.57 -4.30 6.08
CA ILE A 140 -0.51 -2.86 6.43
C ILE A 140 -1.04 -2.05 5.25
N ARG A 141 -1.90 -1.07 5.54
CA ARG A 141 -2.33 -0.04 4.59
C ARG A 141 -1.80 1.31 5.05
N VAL A 142 -1.01 1.96 4.22
CA VAL A 142 -0.57 3.34 4.45
C VAL A 142 -1.52 4.30 3.75
N THR A 143 -2.06 5.24 4.50
CA THR A 143 -2.92 6.34 4.00
C THR A 143 -2.21 7.67 4.23
N ASN A 144 -2.47 8.67 3.39
CA ASN A 144 -1.77 9.96 3.46
C ASN A 144 -2.76 11.12 3.55
N ALA A 145 -2.64 11.94 4.59
CA ALA A 145 -3.38 13.18 4.82
C ALA A 145 -4.86 13.08 4.41
N ASN A 146 -5.30 13.83 3.41
CA ASN A 146 -6.68 13.86 2.89
C ASN A 146 -6.85 13.09 1.58
N ASP A 147 -6.03 12.05 1.35
CA ASP A 147 -6.14 11.20 0.16
C ASP A 147 -7.57 10.68 -0.02
N ILE A 148 -8.15 10.97 -1.18
CA ILE A 148 -9.50 10.55 -1.57
C ILE A 148 -9.63 9.04 -1.78
N VAL A 149 -8.60 8.33 -2.23
CA VAL A 149 -8.75 6.95 -2.68
C VAL A 149 -9.05 5.96 -1.55
N PRO A 150 -8.43 6.03 -0.36
CA PRO A 150 -8.82 5.21 0.78
C PRO A 150 -10.27 5.42 1.25
N HIS A 151 -10.90 6.52 0.84
CA HIS A 151 -12.30 6.82 1.15
C HIS A 151 -13.27 6.22 0.13
N LEU A 152 -12.77 5.50 -0.88
CA LEU A 152 -13.54 4.92 -1.97
C LEU A 152 -13.42 3.39 -2.04
N PRO A 153 -14.48 2.68 -2.45
CA PRO A 153 -15.85 3.18 -2.57
C PRO A 153 -16.41 3.70 -1.22
N PRO A 154 -17.46 4.55 -1.22
CA PRO A 154 -17.92 5.25 -0.03
C PRO A 154 -18.29 4.33 1.14
N TYR A 155 -18.09 4.83 2.36
CA TYR A 155 -18.57 4.20 3.58
C TYR A 155 -19.93 4.78 3.98
N PHE A 156 -20.93 3.93 4.21
CA PHE A 156 -22.27 4.35 4.60
C PHE A 156 -22.61 3.91 6.03
N SER A 157 -22.55 4.84 6.99
CA SER A 157 -22.87 4.55 8.40
C SER A 157 -24.29 4.04 8.62
N PHE A 158 -25.25 4.46 7.78
CA PHE A 158 -26.66 4.06 7.88
C PHE A 158 -27.04 2.84 7.04
N PHE A 159 -26.12 2.34 6.18
CA PHE A 159 -26.35 1.16 5.35
C PHE A 159 -25.16 0.19 5.38
N PRO A 160 -24.82 -0.41 6.54
CA PRO A 160 -23.64 -1.28 6.68
C PRO A 160 -23.63 -2.46 5.69
N GLN A 161 -24.78 -3.03 5.38
CA GLN A 161 -24.95 -4.12 4.40
C GLN A 161 -24.61 -3.73 2.95
N LYS A 162 -24.46 -2.43 2.67
CA LYS A 162 -24.04 -1.89 1.37
C LYS A 162 -22.67 -1.24 1.43
N THR A 163 -22.01 -1.26 2.59
CA THR A 163 -20.75 -0.56 2.78
C THR A 163 -19.56 -1.45 2.46
N TYR A 164 -18.58 -0.87 1.80
CA TYR A 164 -17.26 -1.46 1.76
C TYR A 164 -16.57 -1.28 3.11
N HIS A 165 -15.68 -2.20 3.43
CA HIS A 165 -14.78 -2.17 4.56
C HIS A 165 -13.36 -2.42 4.09
N HIS A 166 -12.44 -1.65 4.67
CA HIS A 166 -11.04 -2.01 4.70
C HIS A 166 -10.80 -3.21 5.62
N PHE A 167 -9.74 -3.94 5.32
CA PHE A 167 -9.14 -4.88 6.26
C PHE A 167 -8.20 -4.16 7.24
N PRO A 168 -7.91 -4.76 8.40
CA PRO A 168 -7.22 -4.08 9.51
C PRO A 168 -5.79 -3.62 9.25
N ARG A 169 -5.33 -2.75 10.16
CA ARG A 169 -4.03 -2.04 10.24
C ARG A 169 -3.82 -0.96 9.19
N GLU A 170 -4.41 0.17 9.49
CA GLU A 170 -4.05 1.44 8.84
C GLU A 170 -2.90 2.12 9.57
N VAL A 171 -1.96 2.67 8.80
CA VAL A 171 -0.97 3.64 9.24
C VAL A 171 -1.25 4.94 8.51
N TRP A 172 -1.80 5.92 9.22
CA TRP A 172 -2.16 7.21 8.65
C TRP A 172 -1.02 8.20 8.81
N VAL A 173 -0.45 8.62 7.68
CA VAL A 173 0.61 9.61 7.62
C VAL A 173 -0.04 10.98 7.46
N HIS A 174 0.13 11.87 8.43
CA HIS A 174 -0.44 13.22 8.35
C HIS A 174 0.36 14.22 9.17
N ASP A 175 0.10 15.50 8.92
CA ASP A 175 0.72 16.57 9.68
C ASP A 175 -0.10 16.92 10.92
N VAL A 176 0.62 17.23 12.00
CA VAL A 176 0.05 17.75 13.25
C VAL A 176 0.74 19.06 13.63
N GLY A 177 -0.04 20.00 14.16
CA GLY A 177 0.43 21.32 14.55
C GLY A 177 0.62 21.44 16.06
N LEU A 178 1.76 21.99 16.48
CA LEU A 178 2.02 22.43 17.86
C LEU A 178 2.51 23.89 17.83
N GLY A 179 1.58 24.83 17.98
CA GLY A 179 1.87 26.26 17.81
C GLY A 179 2.23 26.58 16.36
N SER A 180 3.45 27.09 16.12
CA SER A 180 3.97 27.37 14.77
C SER A 180 4.72 26.19 14.13
N LEU A 181 4.84 25.07 14.82
CA LEU A 181 5.54 23.88 14.32
C LEU A 181 4.55 22.92 13.67
N VAL A 182 4.89 22.43 12.49
CA VAL A 182 4.18 21.37 11.77
C VAL A 182 5.13 20.19 11.64
N TYR A 183 4.69 19.01 12.08
CA TYR A 183 5.46 17.77 11.95
C TYR A 183 4.60 16.65 11.40
N THR A 184 5.17 15.86 10.50
CA THR A 184 4.54 14.67 9.94
C THR A 184 4.65 13.51 10.92
N VAL A 185 3.53 12.85 11.21
CA VAL A 185 3.44 11.69 12.09
C VAL A 185 2.90 10.48 11.35
N GLU A 186 3.24 9.29 11.86
CA GLU A 186 2.70 8.00 11.45
C GLU A 186 1.77 7.51 12.56
N GLN A 187 0.47 7.72 12.40
CA GLN A 187 -0.54 7.28 13.37
C GLN A 187 -0.96 5.83 13.07
N ILE A 188 -0.72 4.92 14.02
CA ILE A 188 -1.22 3.54 13.93
C ILE A 188 -2.68 3.52 14.39
N CYS A 189 -3.58 3.11 13.49
CA CYS A 189 -5.01 3.06 13.74
C CYS A 189 -5.44 1.76 14.44
N ASP A 190 -6.66 1.73 14.93
CA ASP A 190 -7.25 0.55 15.52
C ASP A 190 -7.37 -0.65 14.54
N ASP A 191 -7.85 -1.78 15.06
CA ASP A 191 -7.96 -3.02 14.29
C ASP A 191 -9.33 -3.26 13.64
N SER A 192 -10.19 -2.24 13.61
CA SER A 192 -11.51 -2.27 12.95
C SER A 192 -11.40 -2.19 11.42
N GLY A 193 -10.29 -1.63 10.93
CA GLY A 193 -10.09 -1.28 9.52
C GLY A 193 -10.74 0.05 9.12
N GLU A 194 -11.65 0.58 9.93
CA GLU A 194 -12.42 1.79 9.66
C GLU A 194 -12.43 2.72 10.88
N ASP A 195 -11.26 2.97 11.47
CA ASP A 195 -11.06 3.79 12.68
C ASP A 195 -11.52 5.26 12.43
N PRO A 196 -12.54 5.76 13.14
CA PRO A 196 -13.02 7.14 12.96
C PRO A 196 -12.04 8.22 13.43
N ALA A 197 -10.98 7.88 14.16
CA ALA A 197 -9.94 8.80 14.62
C ALA A 197 -8.71 8.88 13.68
N CYS A 198 -8.68 8.09 12.61
CA CYS A 198 -7.61 8.08 11.60
C CYS A 198 -8.03 8.80 10.31
N SER A 199 -7.65 8.33 9.11
CA SER A 199 -7.99 9.04 7.87
C SER A 199 -9.50 9.19 7.70
N ARG A 200 -10.34 8.31 8.27
CA ARG A 200 -11.80 8.51 8.26
C ARG A 200 -12.28 9.77 8.98
N SER A 201 -11.47 10.39 9.82
CA SER A 201 -11.77 11.66 10.46
C SER A 201 -11.77 12.84 9.48
N VAL A 202 -11.16 12.67 8.30
CA VAL A 202 -11.06 13.72 7.28
C VAL A 202 -12.00 13.49 6.10
N SER A 203 -12.22 14.53 5.30
CA SER A 203 -13.14 14.47 4.16
C SER A 203 -12.68 13.57 3.02
N GLY A 204 -11.36 13.30 2.90
CA GLY A 204 -10.80 12.49 1.82
C GLY A 204 -11.09 13.09 0.45
N ASN A 205 -10.57 14.29 0.18
CA ASN A 205 -10.88 15.06 -1.03
C ASN A 205 -9.64 15.53 -1.82
N SER A 206 -8.46 15.02 -1.47
CA SER A 206 -7.19 15.42 -2.09
C SER A 206 -6.67 14.34 -3.02
N ILE A 207 -6.58 14.66 -4.32
CA ILE A 207 -5.84 13.85 -5.29
C ILE A 207 -4.34 14.09 -5.15
N GLN A 208 -3.94 15.28 -4.68
CA GLN A 208 -2.53 15.60 -4.47
C GLN A 208 -1.90 14.73 -3.37
N ASP A 209 -2.65 14.48 -2.30
CA ASP A 209 -2.20 13.61 -1.21
C ASP A 209 -2.14 12.14 -1.67
N HIS A 210 -2.90 11.78 -2.70
CA HIS A 210 -2.87 10.45 -3.30
C HIS A 210 -1.58 10.16 -4.07
N ILE A 211 -0.87 11.17 -4.58
CA ILE A 211 0.32 10.97 -5.42
C ILE A 211 1.63 11.09 -4.63
N THR A 212 1.59 11.33 -3.32
CA THR A 212 2.79 11.44 -2.48
C THR A 212 2.65 10.57 -1.24
N TYR A 213 3.64 9.71 -0.99
CA TYR A 213 3.66 8.81 0.17
C TYR A 213 5.05 8.80 0.79
N LEU A 214 5.15 9.06 2.10
CA LEU A 214 6.41 9.12 2.85
C LEU A 214 7.45 10.09 2.23
N GLY A 215 6.97 11.18 1.63
CA GLY A 215 7.80 12.17 0.94
C GLY A 215 8.32 11.73 -0.43
N VAL A 216 7.81 10.62 -0.97
CA VAL A 216 8.12 10.13 -2.31
C VAL A 216 6.92 10.37 -3.23
N SER A 217 7.18 10.97 -4.39
CA SER A 217 6.19 11.05 -5.45
C SER A 217 5.99 9.66 -6.06
N MET A 218 4.74 9.21 -6.10
CA MET A 218 4.32 7.96 -6.73
C MET A 218 4.08 8.13 -8.24
N HIS A 219 4.43 9.30 -8.80
CA HIS A 219 4.33 9.61 -10.22
C HIS A 219 5.38 8.86 -11.07
N ALA A 220 5.04 8.62 -12.33
CA ALA A 220 6.00 8.30 -13.39
C ALA A 220 5.76 9.21 -14.60
N GLU A 221 6.62 10.21 -14.80
CA GLU A 221 6.56 11.18 -15.92
C GLU A 221 6.89 10.52 -17.28
N ALA A 222 7.68 9.43 -17.29
CA ALA A 222 8.15 8.78 -18.51
C ALA A 222 8.34 7.26 -18.35
N TRP A 223 8.28 6.55 -19.47
CA TRP A 223 8.37 5.08 -19.57
C TRP A 223 9.76 4.47 -19.32
N SER A 224 10.76 5.22 -18.82
CA SER A 224 12.17 4.79 -18.95
C SER A 224 13.14 5.13 -17.82
N SER A 225 12.72 5.70 -16.68
CA SER A 225 13.63 5.94 -15.56
C SER A 225 13.19 5.21 -14.30
N CYS A 226 13.89 4.12 -13.97
CA CYS A 226 13.89 3.57 -12.62
C CYS A 226 14.96 4.32 -11.83
N ARG A 227 14.58 5.00 -10.76
CA ARG A 227 15.51 5.71 -9.87
C ARG A 227 15.26 5.24 -8.44
N ILE A 228 16.34 4.96 -7.72
CA ILE A 228 16.28 4.81 -6.26
C ILE A 228 16.04 6.22 -5.69
N VAL A 229 14.82 6.46 -5.21
CA VAL A 229 14.37 7.75 -4.67
C VAL A 229 14.38 7.78 -3.13
N MET A 230 14.62 6.62 -2.51
CA MET A 230 14.87 6.46 -1.09
C MET A 230 16.10 5.57 -0.91
N ASP A 231 17.18 6.14 -0.38
CA ASP A 231 18.40 5.39 -0.03
C ASP A 231 18.30 4.90 1.43
N TYR A 232 18.78 3.68 1.69
CA TYR A 232 18.85 3.06 3.01
C TYR A 232 19.64 3.89 4.02
N ALA A 233 20.52 4.77 3.55
CA ALA A 233 21.23 5.72 4.41
C ALA A 233 20.29 6.75 5.10
N GLU A 234 19.10 7.01 4.55
CA GLU A 234 18.16 8.02 5.04
C GLU A 234 16.95 7.44 5.79
N LEU A 235 16.67 6.14 5.63
CA LEU A 235 15.57 5.43 6.28
C LEU A 235 16.11 4.40 7.27
N ARG A 236 15.87 4.63 8.56
CA ARG A 236 16.04 3.57 9.56
C ARG A 236 14.70 2.89 9.78
N TYR A 237 14.58 1.63 9.39
CA TYR A 237 13.52 0.77 9.89
C TYR A 237 13.95 0.08 11.18
N LYS A 238 13.03 -0.08 12.12
CA LYS A 238 13.16 -0.99 13.25
C LYS A 238 11.98 -1.94 13.22
N MET A 239 12.23 -3.23 13.42
CA MET A 239 11.14 -4.14 13.76
C MET A 239 10.88 -3.99 15.27
N ASP A 240 9.63 -3.73 15.64
CA ASP A 240 9.24 -3.78 17.03
C ASP A 240 9.21 -5.23 17.55
N LEU A 241 8.97 -5.41 18.85
CA LEU A 241 8.90 -6.73 19.49
C LEU A 241 7.76 -7.62 18.94
N HIS A 242 6.85 -7.06 18.13
CA HIS A 242 5.73 -7.76 17.52
C HIS A 242 5.94 -8.01 16.01
N GLY A 243 7.12 -7.69 15.48
CA GLY A 243 7.47 -7.88 14.06
C GLY A 243 6.89 -6.82 13.12
N ASN A 244 6.41 -5.69 13.64
CA ASN A 244 5.96 -4.57 12.82
C ASN A 244 7.16 -3.77 12.32
N VAL A 245 7.16 -3.42 11.03
CA VAL A 245 8.18 -2.53 10.44
C VAL A 245 7.83 -1.09 10.79
N VAL A 246 8.66 -0.45 11.62
CA VAL A 246 8.58 0.98 11.98
C VAL A 246 9.60 1.74 11.15
N LEU A 247 9.16 2.68 10.30
CA LEU A 247 10.04 3.51 9.49
C LEU A 247 10.29 4.84 10.21
N SER A 248 11.52 5.37 10.11
CA SER A 248 11.82 6.72 10.59
C SER A 248 12.82 7.41 9.68
N LYS A 249 12.59 8.70 9.43
CA LYS A 249 13.46 9.57 8.63
C LYS A 249 14.21 10.51 9.57
N GLN A 250 15.52 10.70 9.39
CA GLN A 250 16.24 11.76 10.08
C GLN A 250 16.16 13.04 9.23
N GLN A 251 15.64 14.15 9.78
CA GLN A 251 15.79 15.46 9.13
C GLN A 251 17.26 15.86 9.18
N GLN A 252 17.88 16.12 8.02
CA GLN A 252 19.19 16.77 7.96
C GLN A 252 19.08 18.18 8.59
N GLN A 253 19.64 18.35 9.78
CA GLN A 253 19.96 19.68 10.29
C GLN A 253 21.09 20.25 9.43
N SER A 254 20.83 21.35 8.73
CA SER A 254 21.83 22.14 8.01
C SER A 254 22.78 22.81 9.01
N GLY A 255 23.87 22.12 9.35
CA GLY A 255 24.97 22.66 10.15
C GLY A 255 25.96 23.44 9.29
N LEU A 256 26.04 24.75 9.55
CA LEU A 256 27.06 25.68 9.05
C LEU A 256 28.48 25.09 9.17
N SER A 257 29.18 24.94 8.04
CA SER A 257 30.58 24.54 7.99
C SER A 257 31.50 25.72 8.32
N ASN A 258 32.21 25.63 9.45
CA ASN A 258 33.37 26.47 9.75
C ASN A 258 34.61 25.86 9.08
N GLU A 259 34.98 26.34 7.89
CA GLU A 259 36.31 26.11 7.33
C GLU A 259 37.35 26.98 8.06
N ARG A 260 38.28 26.36 8.79
CA ARG A 260 39.62 26.93 9.01
C ARG A 260 40.64 26.02 8.35
N ARG A 261 41.06 26.40 7.14
CA ARG A 261 42.20 25.80 6.43
C ARG A 261 43.49 26.08 7.20
N ARG A 262 44.22 25.00 7.51
CA ARG A 262 45.64 25.04 7.88
C ARG A 262 46.45 25.22 6.59
N HIS A 263 47.21 26.31 6.48
CA HIS A 263 48.34 26.40 5.55
C HIS A 263 49.61 26.00 6.31
N SER A 264 50.29 24.96 5.84
CA SER A 264 51.71 24.70 6.09
C SER A 264 52.17 23.56 5.17
N ALA A 265 52.96 23.88 4.14
CA ALA A 265 54.06 23.05 3.67
C ALA A 265 54.88 23.82 2.62
N GLN A 266 56.14 24.08 3.02
CA GLN A 266 57.38 24.13 2.23
C GLN A 266 57.51 25.14 1.08
#